data_AF-A0A952LQA4-F1
#
_entry.id   AF-A0A952LQA4-F1
#
_cell.length_a   1.000
_cell.length_b   1.000
_cell.length_c   1.000
_cell.angle_alpha   90.00
_cell.angle_beta   90.00
_cell.angle_gamma   90.00
#
_symmetry.space_group_name_H-M   'P 1'
#
loop_
_entity.id
_entity.type
_entity.pdbx_description
1 polymer ?
#
loop_
_entity_poly.entity_id
_entity_poly.type
_entity_poly.pdbx_seq_one_letter_code
_entity_poly.pdbx_strand_id
1 'polypeptide(L)' 'MKCRKLQKVKDELEEIITIKSDVSNPEEIKKLYQQVEKEFPELDILINNAGIICSINLQDHKLSDDDLTKELDINVKGTI' A
#
# COMPACT_ATOMS: atom_id res chain seq x y z
N MET A 1 0.70 -13.22 -7.04
CA MET A 1 -0.43 -12.77 -7.89
C MET A 1 -0.39 -11.26 -8.18
N LYS A 2 -0.24 -10.38 -7.17
CA LYS A 2 -0.23 -8.91 -7.34
C LYS A 2 0.84 -8.39 -8.32
N CYS A 3 2.08 -8.90 -8.27
CA CYS A 3 3.13 -8.49 -9.20
C CYS A 3 2.82 -8.82 -10.67
N ARG A 4 2.01 -9.86 -10.96
CA ARG A 4 1.58 -10.16 -12.33
C ARG A 4 0.60 -9.12 -12.87
N LYS A 5 -0.29 -8.59 -12.01
CA LYS A 5 -1.22 -7.52 -12.39
C LYS A 5 -0.45 -6.22 -12.68
N LEU A 6 0.52 -5.88 -11.83
CA LEU A 6 1.40 -4.72 -12.05
C LEU A 6 2.16 -4.84 -13.37
N GLN A 7 2.78 -6.01 -13.64
CA GLN A 7 3.47 -6.24 -14.91
C GLN A 7 2.54 -6.05 -16.11
N LYS A 8 1.32 -6.62 -16.04
CA LYS A 8 0.34 -6.47 -17.10
C LYS A 8 0.01 -5.00 -17.40
N VAL A 9 -0.20 -4.16 -16.38
CA VAL A 9 -0.48 -2.72 -16.59
C VAL A 9 0.72 -2.02 -17.23
N LYS A 10 1.95 -2.37 -16.80
CA LYS A 10 3.18 -1.86 -17.41
C LYS A 10 3.32 -2.23 -18.90
N ASP A 11 2.80 -3.39 -19.29
CA ASP A 11 2.82 -3.84 -20.69
C ASP A 11 1.70 -3.20 -21.54
N GLU A 12 0.59 -2.75 -20.92
CA GLU A 12 -0.60 -2.19 -21.60
C GLU A 12 -0.59 -0.66 -21.71
N LEU A 13 0.10 0.05 -20.82
CA LEU A 13 0.13 1.52 -20.77
C LEU A 13 1.55 2.04 -21.00
N GLU A 14 1.66 3.01 -21.90
CA GLU A 14 2.89 3.76 -22.10
C GLU A 14 3.09 4.78 -20.96
N GLU A 15 4.35 5.11 -20.66
CA GLU A 15 4.73 6.13 -19.65
C GLU A 15 4.30 5.84 -18.20
N ILE A 16 4.16 4.57 -17.81
CA ILE A 16 3.92 4.18 -16.41
C ILE A 16 5.12 3.50 -15.79
N ILE A 17 5.31 3.73 -14.49
CA ILE A 17 6.12 2.85 -13.65
C ILE A 17 5.23 2.14 -12.63
N THR A 18 5.56 0.89 -12.33
CA THR A 18 4.87 0.12 -11.30
C THR A 18 5.85 -0.26 -10.22
N ILE A 19 5.55 0.11 -8.97
CA ILE A 19 6.36 -0.22 -7.80
C ILE A 19 5.48 -1.03 -6.85
N LYS A 20 6.01 -2.14 -6.33
CA LYS A 20 5.35 -2.88 -5.26
C LYS A 20 5.81 -2.28 -3.92
N SER A 21 4.86 -1.83 -3.11
CA SER A 21 5.10 -1.39 -1.74
C SER A 21 3.90 -1.77 -0.87
N ASP A 22 4.16 -2.16 0.38
CA ASP A 22 3.15 -2.40 1.41
C ASP A 22 3.04 -1.19 2.35
N VAL A 23 1.87 -0.55 2.38
CA VAL A 23 1.61 0.65 3.18
C VAL A 23 1.52 0.38 4.68
N SER A 24 1.46 -0.89 5.12
CA SER A 24 1.62 -1.21 6.55
C SER A 24 3.08 -1.38 6.97
N ASN A 25 4.05 -1.25 6.06
CA ASN A 25 5.48 -1.43 6.33
C ASN A 25 6.25 -0.12 6.11
N PRO A 26 6.66 0.58 7.19
CA PRO A 26 7.37 1.86 7.10
C PRO A 26 8.65 1.82 6.25
N GLU A 27 9.38 0.70 6.27
CA GLU A 27 10.62 0.56 5.49
C GLU A 27 10.33 0.43 3.99
N GLU A 28 9.20 -0.17 3.60
CA GLU A 28 8.77 -0.20 2.20
C GLU A 28 8.23 1.15 1.72
N ILE A 29 7.59 1.93 2.60
CA ILE A 29 7.17 3.32 2.30
C ILE A 29 8.40 4.19 2.05
N LYS A 30 9.42 4.10 2.90
CA LYS A 30 10.67 4.85 2.74
C LYS A 30 11.38 4.53 1.42
N LYS A 31 11.43 3.25 1.05
CA LYS A 31 11.99 2.82 -0.25
C LYS A 31 11.16 3.32 -1.43
N LEU A 32 9.83 3.28 -1.32
CA LEU A 32 8.94 3.84 -2.33
C LEU A 32 9.19 5.33 -2.54
N TYR A 33 9.25 6.10 -1.45
CA TYR A 33 9.56 7.53 -1.50
C TYR A 33 10.87 7.81 -2.24
N GLN A 34 11.96 7.13 -1.85
CA GLN A 34 13.27 7.31 -2.48
C GLN A 34 13.25 7.00 -3.99
N GLN A 35 12.49 5.99 -4.39
CA GLN A 35 12.36 5.63 -5.79
C GLN A 35 11.50 6.65 -6.55
N VAL A 36 10.37 7.07 -6.00
CA VAL A 36 9.48 8.07 -6.62
C VAL A 36 10.19 9.41 -6.77
N GLU A 37 10.89 9.89 -5.74
CA GLU A 37 11.65 11.14 -5.78
C GLU A 37 12.73 11.13 -6.87
N LYS A 38 13.34 9.98 -7.13
CA LYS A 38 14.35 9.82 -8.18
C LYS A 38 13.74 9.81 -9.59
N GLU A 39 12.63 9.10 -9.79
CA GLU A 39 12.00 8.94 -11.11
C GLU A 39 11.11 10.15 -11.46
N PHE A 40 10.52 10.80 -10.46
CA PHE A 40 9.61 11.94 -10.56
C PHE A 40 9.99 13.02 -9.53
N PRO A 41 11.03 13.83 -9.79
CA PRO A 41 11.46 14.87 -8.86
C PRO A 41 10.42 15.99 -8.64
N GLU A 42 9.48 16.15 -9.58
CA GLU A 42 8.38 17.11 -9.52
C GLU A 42 7.04 16.38 -9.32
N LEU A 43 6.88 15.70 -8.18
CA LEU A 43 5.62 15.01 -7.85
C LEU A 43 4.51 16.03 -7.53
N ASP A 44 3.53 16.15 -8.41
CA ASP A 44 2.40 17.08 -8.23
C ASP A 44 1.28 16.55 -7.32
N ILE A 45 0.91 15.27 -7.49
CA ILE A 45 -0.28 14.69 -6.86
C ILE A 45 0.01 13.27 -6.37
N LEU A 46 -0.38 13.00 -5.12
CA LEU A 46 -0.43 11.66 -4.54
C LEU A 46 -1.89 11.27 -4.28
N ILE A 47 -2.32 10.14 -4.85
CA ILE A 47 -3.61 9.53 -4.55
C ILE A 47 -3.37 8.27 -3.72
N ASN A 48 -3.68 8.33 -2.43
CA ASN A 48 -3.64 7.14 -1.58
C ASN A 48 -4.98 6.41 -1.63
N ASN A 49 -5.05 5.35 -2.44
CA ASN A 49 -6.20 4.46 -2.52
C ASN A 49 -5.89 3.05 -1.97
N ALA A 50 -4.86 2.92 -1.12
CA ALA A 50 -4.62 1.67 -0.42
C ALA A 50 -5.64 1.53 0.71
N GLY A 51 -6.33 0.38 0.74
CA GLY A 51 -7.30 0.13 1.80
C GLY A 51 -7.76 -1.31 1.87
N ILE A 52 -8.17 -1.72 3.07
CA ILE A 52 -8.82 -3.00 3.33
C ILE A 52 -10.06 -2.80 4.19
N ILE A 53 -10.90 -3.83 4.24
CA ILE A 53 -11.97 -3.96 5.23
C ILE A 53 -11.77 -5.26 5.99
N CYS A 54 -11.78 -5.20 7.32
CA CYS A 54 -11.65 -6.37 8.18
C CYS A 54 -13.00 -6.69 8.85
N SER A 55 -13.60 -7.81 8.49
CA SER A 55 -14.78 -8.34 9.21
C SER A 55 -14.32 -9.15 10.41
N ILE A 56 -14.39 -8.57 11.61
CA ILE A 56 -14.01 -9.22 12.86
C ILE A 56 -15.23 -9.65 13.68
N ASN A 57 -15.16 -10.83 14.31
CA ASN A 57 -16.12 -11.24 15.33
C ASN A 57 -15.57 -10.90 16.71
N LEU A 58 -16.07 -9.84 17.33
CA LEU A 58 -15.59 -9.37 18.65
C LEU A 58 -15.79 -10.38 19.79
N GLN A 59 -16.61 -11.43 19.59
CA GLN A 59 -16.78 -12.51 20.57
C GLN A 59 -15.71 -13.61 20.44
N ASP A 60 -14.88 -13.57 19.39
CA ASP A 60 -13.79 -14.53 19.24
C ASP A 60 -12.61 -14.15 20.15
N HIS A 61 -12.43 -14.92 21.21
CA HIS A 61 -11.35 -14.75 22.17
C HIS A 61 -9.96 -15.12 21.63
N LYS A 62 -9.86 -15.56 20.36
CA LYS A 62 -8.57 -15.84 19.69
C LYS A 62 -8.07 -14.67 18.85
N LEU A 63 -8.82 -13.57 18.76
CA LEU A 63 -8.38 -12.39 18.03
C LEU A 63 -7.07 -11.86 18.62
N SER A 64 -6.09 -11.63 17.75
CA SER A 64 -4.86 -10.93 18.13
C SER A 64 -5.06 -9.42 18.09
N ASP A 65 -4.17 -8.68 18.76
CA ASP A 65 -4.14 -7.22 18.65
C ASP A 65 -3.96 -6.78 17.19
N ASP A 66 -3.11 -7.49 16.43
CA ASP A 66 -2.89 -7.23 15.01
C ASP A 66 -4.18 -7.40 14.20
N ASP A 67 -5.02 -8.40 14.50
CA ASP A 67 -6.31 -8.58 13.81
C ASP A 67 -7.27 -7.41 14.08
N LEU A 68 -7.18 -6.82 15.28
CA LEU A 68 -7.99 -5.67 15.68
C LEU A 68 -7.50 -4.36 15.06
N THR A 69 -6.18 -4.18 14.88
CA THR A 69 -5.60 -2.92 14.39
C THR A 69 -5.30 -2.92 12.90
N LYS A 70 -5.35 -4.06 12.21
CA LYS A 70 -4.94 -4.19 10.80
C LYS A 70 -5.54 -3.14 9.87
N GLU A 71 -6.84 -2.88 10.01
CA GLU A 71 -7.53 -1.89 9.18
C GLU A 71 -7.03 -0.46 9.47
N LEU A 72 -6.77 -0.15 10.75
CA LEU A 72 -6.18 1.13 11.16
C LEU A 72 -4.75 1.28 10.63
N ASP A 73 -3.95 0.21 10.71
CA ASP A 73 -2.56 0.22 10.26
C ASP A 73 -2.44 0.49 8.75
N ILE A 74 -3.37 0.00 7.95
CA ILE A 74 -3.38 0.21 6.49
C ILE A 74 -4.10 1.49 6.10
N ASN A 75 -5.34 1.69 6.55
CA ASN A 75 -6.20 2.75 6.02
C ASN A 75 -5.88 4.12 6.65
N VAL A 76 -5.37 4.13 7.89
CA VAL A 76 -5.05 5.37 8.61
C VAL A 76 -3.54 5.58 8.69
N LYS A 77 -2.80 4.70 9.36
CA LYS A 77 -1.35 4.88 9.54
C LYS A 77 -0.59 4.83 8.22
N GLY A 78 -0.98 3.97 7.29
CA GLY A 78 -0.41 3.94 5.95
C GLY A 78 -0.69 5.19 5.11
N THR A 79 -1.59 6.07 5.58
CA THR A 79 -1.98 7.31 4.90
C THR A 79 -1.35 8.57 5.49
N ILE A 80 -1.10 8.59 6.80
CA ILE A 80 -0.66 9.79 7.55
C ILE A 80 0.78 9.74 8.02
#